data_AF-A0AAD7KKE0-F1
#
_entry.id   AF-A0AAD7KKE0-F1
#
_cell.length_a   1.000
_cell.length_b   1.000
_cell.length_c   1.000
_cell.angle_alpha   90.00
_cell.angle_beta   90.00
_cell.angle_gamma   90.00
#
_symmetry.space_group_name_H-M   'P 1'
#
loop_
_entity.id
_entity.type
_entity.pdbx_description
1 polymer ?
#
loop_
_entity_poly.entity_id
_entity_poly.type
_entity_poly.pdbx_seq_one_letter_code
_entity_poly.pdbx_strand_id
1 'polypeptide(L)' 'MSGSTGERSFADIITSIRYWVIHSITIPSLFIAGWLFVSTGLAYDVFGSPRPNEYF' A
#
# COMPACT_ATOMS: atom_id res chain seq x y z
N MET A 1 30.26 20.04 7.63
CA MET A 1 29.51 19.66 6.41
C MET A 1 28.54 18.56 6.83
N SER A 2 27.23 18.78 6.80
CA SER A 2 26.29 17.69 7.11
C SER A 2 26.33 16.70 5.96
N GLY A 3 26.89 15.52 6.23
CA GLY A 3 27.23 14.52 5.23
C GLY A 3 26.02 13.77 4.71
N SER A 4 26.14 13.34 3.46
CA SER A 4 25.29 12.30 2.85
C SER A 4 25.26 11.07 3.75
N THR A 5 24.08 10.55 4.00
CA THR A 5 23.82 9.33 4.78
C THR A 5 24.09 8.05 3.97
N GLY A 6 24.41 8.18 2.68
CA GLY A 6 24.85 7.07 1.82
C GLY A 6 23.74 6.41 1.01
N GLU A 7 22.47 6.75 1.25
CA GLU A 7 21.34 6.27 0.45
C GLU A 7 21.28 6.97 -0.91
N ARG A 8 20.64 6.28 -1.86
CA ARG A 8 20.32 6.89 -3.14
C ARG A 8 19.26 7.98 -2.95
N SER A 9 19.47 9.14 -3.57
CA SER A 9 18.49 10.24 -3.58
C SER A 9 17.12 9.75 -4.06
N PHE A 10 16.06 10.20 -3.38
CA PHE A 10 14.69 9.83 -3.74
C PHE A 10 14.34 10.28 -5.16
N ALA A 11 14.79 11.46 -5.58
CA ALA A 11 14.57 11.98 -6.93
C ALA A 11 15.11 11.03 -7.99
N ASP A 12 16.29 10.43 -7.76
CA ASP A 12 16.88 9.45 -8.67
C ASP A 12 16.10 8.13 -8.69
N ILE A 13 15.50 7.75 -7.55
CA ILE A 13 14.69 6.53 -7.43
C ILE A 13 13.39 6.70 -8.23
N ILE A 14 12.61 7.75 -7.97
CA ILE A 14 11.28 7.93 -8.60
C ILE A 14 11.35 8.31 -10.07
N THR A 15 12.49 8.78 -10.58
CA THR A 15 12.68 9.03 -12.02
C THR A 15 13.26 7.82 -12.76
N SER A 16 13.63 6.75 -12.04
CA SER A 16 14.20 5.54 -12.63
C SER A 16 13.13 4.65 -13.27
N ILE A 17 13.38 4.21 -14.50
CA ILE A 17 12.53 3.22 -15.20
C ILE A 17 12.38 1.93 -14.38
N ARG A 18 13.49 1.42 -13.80
CA ARG A 18 13.46 0.19 -12.99
C ARG A 18 12.52 0.31 -11.80
N TYR A 19 12.44 1.49 -11.17
CA TYR A 19 11.52 1.74 -10.08
C TYR A 19 10.08 1.56 -10.56
N TRP A 20 9.71 2.18 -11.68
CA TRP A 20 8.35 2.10 -12.22
C TRP A 20 8.00 0.75 -12.83
N VAL A 21 8.93 0.01 -13.45
CA VAL A 21 8.68 -1.37 -13.91
C VAL A 21 8.21 -2.25 -12.75
N ILE A 22 8.78 -2.09 -11.56
CA ILE A 22 8.38 -2.84 -10.37
C ILE A 22 7.10 -2.24 -9.76
N HIS A 23 7.09 -0.93 -9.51
CA HIS A 23 6.03 -0.28 -8.72
C HIS A 23 4.72 -0.09 -9.49
N SER A 24 4.73 -0.11 -10.82
CA SER A 24 3.52 -0.16 -11.64
C SER A 24 2.72 -1.46 -11.46
N ILE A 25 3.34 -2.52 -10.90
CA ILE A 25 2.65 -3.76 -10.55
C ILE A 25 2.37 -3.79 -9.05
N THR A 26 3.38 -3.56 -8.21
CA THR A 26 3.24 -3.74 -6.76
C THR A 26 2.28 -2.73 -6.12
N ILE A 27 2.25 -1.47 -6.59
CA ILE A 27 1.33 -0.46 -6.04
C ILE A 27 -0.12 -0.81 -6.37
N PRO A 28 -0.52 -1.05 -7.64
CA PRO A 28 -1.89 -1.48 -7.93
C PRO A 28 -2.26 -2.80 -7.26
N SER A 29 -1.34 -3.77 -7.17
CA SER A 29 -1.61 -5.04 -6.47
C SER A 29 -1.94 -4.83 -4.99
N LEU A 30 -1.17 -4.00 -4.27
CA LEU A 30 -1.46 -3.67 -2.87
C LEU A 30 -2.77 -2.89 -2.73
N PHE A 31 -3.06 -1.98 -3.66
CA PHE A 31 -4.32 -1.24 -3.67
C PHE A 31 -5.52 -2.19 -3.83
N ILE A 32 -5.46 -3.12 -4.80
CA ILE A 32 -6.52 -4.12 -5.02
C ILE A 32 -6.62 -5.07 -3.83
N ALA A 33 -5.51 -5.47 -3.22
CA ALA A 33 -5.54 -6.31 -2.01
C ALA A 33 -6.27 -5.61 -0.86
N GLY A 34 -6.01 -4.31 -0.62
CA GLY A 34 -6.71 -3.50 0.37
C GLY A 34 -8.20 -3.33 0.04
N TRP A 35 -8.53 -3.13 -1.24
CA TRP A 35 -9.92 -3.10 -1.70
C TRP A 35 -10.64 -4.41 -1.37
N LEU A 36 -10.06 -5.55 -1.78
CA LEU A 36 -10.63 -6.88 -1.56
C LEU A 36 -10.77 -7.19 -0.07
N PHE A 37 -9.81 -6.78 0.75
CA PHE A 37 -9.86 -6.96 2.20
C PHE A 37 -11.14 -6.36 2.83
N VAL A 38 -11.58 -5.19 2.35
CA VAL A 38 -12.84 -4.57 2.79
C VAL A 38 -14.05 -5.15 2.05
N SER A 39 -14.00 -5.23 0.72
CA SER A 39 -15.17 -5.60 -0.09
C SER A 39 -15.64 -7.04 0.10
N THR A 40 -14.75 -7.94 0.53
CA THR A 40 -15.10 -9.33 0.86
C THR A 40 -15.69 -9.49 2.26
N GLY A 41 -15.64 -8.45 3.09
CA GLY A 41 -16.08 -8.49 4.47
C GLY A 41 -15.01 -8.93 5.48
N LEU A 42 -13.84 -9.40 5.02
CA LEU A 42 -12.78 -9.93 5.87
C LEU A 42 -12.32 -8.93 6.95
N ALA A 43 -12.29 -7.63 6.63
CA ALA A 43 -11.98 -6.60 7.60
C ALA A 43 -12.91 -6.59 8.83
N TYR A 44 -14.22 -6.80 8.62
CA TYR A 44 -15.19 -6.85 9.71
C TYR A 44 -14.96 -8.08 10.58
N ASP A 45 -14.68 -9.22 9.95
CA ASP A 45 -14.47 -10.50 10.64
C ASP A 45 -13.16 -10.50 11.45
N VAL A 46 -12.08 -9.94 10.90
CA VAL A 46 -10.75 -9.86 11.57
C VAL A 46 -10.78 -8.94 12.77
N PHE A 47 -11.44 -7.77 12.66
CA PHE A 47 -11.41 -6.76 13.70
C PHE A 47 -12.66 -6.74 14.59
N GLY A 48 -13.64 -7.61 14.34
CA GLY A 48 -14.91 -7.62 15.06
C GLY A 48 -15.69 -6.31 14.96
N SER A 49 -15.49 -5.55 13.86
CA SER A 49 -16.20 -4.30 13.65
C SER A 49 -17.62 -4.61 13.17
N PRO A 50 -18.67 -4.06 13.81
CA PRO A 50 -20.04 -4.30 13.38
C PRO A 50 -20.24 -3.74 11.97
N ARG A 51 -20.88 -4.52 11.10
CA ARG A 51 -21.42 -3.99 9.84
C ARG A 51 -22.60 -3.04 10.15
N PRO A 52 -23.02 -2.19 9.20
CA PRO A 52 -24.13 -1.25 9.43
C PRO A 52 -25.42 -1.88 9.97
N ASN A 53 -25.64 -3.17 9.73
CA ASN A 53 -26.80 -3.95 10.17
C ASN A 53 -26.54 -4.87 11.37
N GLU A 54 -25.39 -4.75 12.05
CA GLU A 54 -24.96 -5.66 13.14
C GLU A 54 -24.70 -4.93 14.47
N TYR A 55 -25.16 -3.68 14.60
CA TYR A 55 -24.98 -2.90 15.82
C TYR A 55 -25.92 -3.30 16.98
N PHE A 56 -27.09 -3.88 16.65
CA PHE A 56 -28.17 -4.17 17.60
C PHE A 56 -28.72 -5.58 17.41
#